data_AF-A0A5B2VPP4-F1
#
_entry.id   AF-A0A5B2VPP4-F1
#
_cell.length_a   1.000
_cell.length_b   1.000
_cell.length_c   1.000
_cell.angle_alpha   90.00
_cell.angle_beta   90.00
_cell.angle_gamma   90.00
#
_symmetry.space_group_name_H-M   'P 1'
#
loop_
_entity.id
_entity.type
_entity.pdbx_description
1 polymer ?
#
loop_
_entity_poly.entity_id
_entity_poly.type
_entity_poly.pdbx_seq_one_letter_code
_entity_poly.pdbx_strand_id
1 'polypeptide(L)'
;MQTFNDQIQRIKDKLPEARKADKELNAFGASSHKYQLNNPVTEEEALKFEQGYSIRLPEDYRSFVLQVGSGGIEHEYSGAGPTRIYALGKGLDQLIPHIAGDYLKEACIIYPGMSDEYWASLTEDLRNNHHKMDESDYVDATGKIFGGILFMGDDVGIVLNGPHMGRVVHVDSYEYKPVFASENNFLDWYEQWLDGIISGELISPYSNRFDHTMAGTDIETIRAFVDSNIPGEQDNCLYTLLRREEITATTIQIIEAQLSTNAGKYKELLLQILTKFDYQKAKPHLIEYSQTKLAYALIFVNTYAKDRCIEWITLIYEHIDSINDYGTFNACLHLLHTAGIESGQLLVQFAQKKDEHIRISALYALGKLEDKADFLDAFIQGLADDAPLVVDAALQALAGIKDPRLPVLYAQIAEKFAGEKGKRIYYLAERLAEYGLTHKKN
;
A
#
# COMPACT_ATOMS: atom_id res chain seq x y z
N MET A 1 -36.87 -14.28 2.02
CA MET A 1 -36.50 -14.61 0.62
C MET A 1 -36.89 -13.55 -0.42
N GLN A 2 -37.39 -12.37 -0.02
CA GLN A 2 -37.71 -11.27 -0.96
C GLN A 2 -36.96 -9.96 -0.64
N THR A 3 -36.16 -9.92 0.43
CA THR A 3 -35.72 -8.66 1.05
C THR A 3 -34.65 -7.91 0.25
N PHE A 4 -33.84 -8.60 -0.57
CA PHE A 4 -32.68 -8.00 -1.25
C PHE A 4 -32.68 -8.12 -2.78
N ASN A 5 -33.73 -8.64 -3.40
CA ASN A 5 -33.72 -8.95 -4.85
C ASN A 5 -33.43 -7.72 -5.73
N ASP A 6 -34.00 -6.57 -5.40
CA ASP A 6 -33.78 -5.32 -6.14
C ASP A 6 -32.31 -4.86 -6.02
N GLN A 7 -31.72 -4.95 -4.83
CA GLN A 7 -30.31 -4.60 -4.59
C GLN A 7 -29.37 -5.57 -5.29
N ILE A 8 -29.66 -6.87 -5.24
CA ILE A 8 -28.93 -7.90 -5.98
C ILE A 8 -28.96 -7.60 -7.48
N GLN A 9 -30.11 -7.20 -8.03
CA GLN A 9 -30.20 -6.84 -9.43
C GLN A 9 -29.36 -5.60 -9.76
N ARG A 10 -29.42 -4.56 -8.92
CA ARG A 10 -28.55 -3.37 -9.08
C ARG A 10 -27.07 -3.74 -9.06
N ILE A 11 -26.62 -4.60 -8.14
CA ILE A 11 -25.23 -5.07 -8.07
C ILE A 11 -24.83 -5.78 -9.38
N LYS A 12 -25.69 -6.66 -9.90
CA LYS A 12 -25.45 -7.35 -11.18
C LYS A 12 -25.32 -6.39 -12.35
N ASP A 13 -26.12 -5.33 -12.37
CA ASP A 13 -26.08 -4.31 -13.42
C ASP A 13 -24.86 -3.39 -13.28
N LYS A 14 -24.46 -3.08 -12.04
CA LYS A 14 -23.30 -2.24 -11.71
C LYS A 14 -21.95 -2.91 -12.00
N LEU A 15 -21.80 -4.22 -11.84
CA LEU A 15 -20.54 -4.93 -12.15
C LEU A 15 -19.99 -4.67 -13.58
N PRO A 16 -20.79 -4.83 -14.66
CA PRO A 16 -20.34 -4.51 -16.01
C PRO A 16 -20.18 -2.99 -16.23
N GLU A 17 -20.88 -2.13 -15.48
CA GLU A 17 -20.68 -0.67 -15.53
C GLU A 17 -19.35 -0.26 -14.89
N ALA A 18 -19.03 -0.81 -13.72
CA ALA A 18 -17.76 -0.62 -13.02
C ALA A 18 -16.58 -1.01 -13.92
N ARG A 19 -16.70 -2.15 -14.63
CA ARG A 19 -15.70 -2.57 -15.63
C ARG A 19 -15.55 -1.59 -16.80
N LYS A 20 -16.63 -0.92 -17.21
CA LYS A 20 -16.57 0.08 -18.28
C LYS A 20 -15.98 1.41 -17.80
N ALA A 21 -16.17 1.74 -16.53
CA ALA A 21 -15.58 2.91 -15.89
C ALA A 21 -14.06 2.73 -15.72
N ASP A 22 -13.62 1.59 -15.20
CA ASP A 22 -12.21 1.26 -15.02
C ASP A 22 -11.62 0.48 -16.21
N LYS A 23 -11.53 1.16 -17.36
CA LYS A 23 -11.05 0.54 -18.62
C LYS A 23 -9.63 0.01 -18.55
N GLU A 24 -8.79 0.69 -17.77
CA GLU A 24 -7.36 0.37 -17.63
C GLU A 24 -7.08 -0.56 -16.44
N LEU A 25 -8.12 -0.97 -15.70
CA LEU A 25 -8.03 -1.86 -14.53
C LEU A 25 -7.10 -1.31 -13.43
N ASN A 26 -7.19 -0.01 -13.17
CA ASN A 26 -6.36 0.72 -12.21
C ASN A 26 -6.90 0.66 -10.78
N ALA A 27 -8.17 0.30 -10.58
CA ALA A 27 -8.71 0.13 -9.24
C ALA A 27 -8.06 -1.06 -8.53
N PHE A 28 -8.07 -1.02 -7.18
CA PHE A 28 -7.49 -2.08 -6.38
C PHE A 28 -8.07 -3.45 -6.75
N GLY A 29 -7.19 -4.41 -7.03
CA GLY A 29 -7.58 -5.77 -7.42
C GLY A 29 -8.11 -5.92 -8.86
N ALA A 30 -8.48 -4.85 -9.57
CA ALA A 30 -9.16 -4.91 -10.86
C ALA A 30 -8.34 -5.58 -11.96
N SER A 31 -7.01 -5.39 -11.96
CA SER A 31 -6.09 -6.08 -12.89
C SER A 31 -6.13 -7.61 -12.76
N SER A 32 -6.51 -8.12 -11.57
CA SER A 32 -6.71 -9.53 -11.28
C SER A 32 -8.15 -9.96 -11.59
N HIS A 33 -9.13 -9.48 -10.82
CA HIS A 33 -10.50 -10.02 -10.88
C HIS A 33 -11.32 -9.50 -12.06
N LYS A 34 -10.93 -8.39 -12.73
CA LYS A 34 -11.58 -7.84 -13.92
C LYS A 34 -13.11 -7.65 -13.79
N TYR A 35 -13.55 -7.32 -12.58
CA TYR A 35 -14.96 -7.24 -12.15
C TYR A 35 -15.77 -8.52 -12.40
N GLN A 36 -15.12 -9.69 -12.31
CA GLN A 36 -15.75 -10.99 -12.48
C GLN A 36 -15.80 -11.74 -11.14
N LEU A 37 -16.89 -12.49 -10.98
CA LEU A 37 -17.09 -13.49 -9.94
C LEU A 37 -17.29 -14.85 -10.60
N ASN A 38 -17.01 -15.93 -9.87
CA ASN A 38 -17.46 -17.26 -10.25
C ASN A 38 -18.99 -17.35 -10.15
N ASN A 39 -19.52 -18.44 -10.71
CA ASN A 39 -20.95 -18.73 -10.64
C ASN A 39 -21.45 -18.72 -9.18
N PRO A 40 -22.72 -18.33 -8.97
CA PRO A 40 -23.34 -18.45 -7.65
C PRO A 40 -23.29 -19.88 -7.11
N VAL A 41 -23.15 -20.01 -5.80
CA VAL A 41 -23.26 -21.31 -5.14
C VAL A 41 -24.70 -21.81 -5.23
N THR A 42 -24.88 -23.13 -5.21
CA THR A 42 -26.20 -23.74 -5.14
C THR A 42 -26.77 -23.65 -3.72
N GLU A 43 -28.09 -23.74 -3.60
CA GLU A 43 -28.77 -23.82 -2.31
C GLU A 43 -28.28 -25.03 -1.48
N GLU A 44 -27.94 -26.13 -2.14
CA GLU A 44 -27.39 -27.34 -1.50
C GLU A 44 -25.99 -27.08 -0.92
N GLU A 45 -25.10 -26.42 -1.67
CA GLU A 45 -23.76 -26.06 -1.20
C GLU A 45 -23.80 -25.08 -0.02
N ALA A 46 -24.65 -24.04 -0.11
CA ALA A 46 -24.84 -23.09 0.97
C ALA A 46 -25.39 -23.79 2.23
N LEU A 47 -26.41 -24.64 2.08
CA LEU A 47 -26.97 -25.39 3.19
C LEU A 47 -25.96 -26.36 3.82
N LYS A 48 -25.17 -27.05 2.99
CA LYS A 48 -24.11 -27.94 3.45
C LYS A 48 -23.04 -27.18 4.23
N PHE A 49 -22.68 -25.97 3.79
CA PHE A 49 -21.74 -25.10 4.50
C PHE A 49 -22.31 -24.66 5.86
N GLU A 50 -23.53 -24.12 5.88
CA GLU A 50 -24.23 -23.70 7.11
C GLU A 50 -24.35 -24.85 8.12
N GLN A 51 -24.73 -26.05 7.67
CA GLN A 51 -24.82 -27.24 8.50
C GLN A 51 -23.45 -27.75 8.98
N GLY A 52 -22.43 -27.73 8.11
CA GLY A 52 -21.09 -28.21 8.42
C GLY A 52 -20.43 -27.42 9.55
N TYR A 53 -20.76 -26.13 9.68
CA TYR A 53 -20.24 -25.25 10.71
C TYR A 53 -21.26 -24.89 11.80
N SER A 54 -22.50 -25.40 11.72
CA SER A 54 -23.59 -25.07 12.63
C SER A 54 -23.86 -23.56 12.74
N ILE A 55 -23.81 -22.86 11.61
CA ILE A 55 -24.02 -21.42 11.50
C ILE A 55 -25.22 -21.11 10.60
N ARG A 56 -25.61 -19.85 10.57
CA ARG A 56 -26.50 -19.29 9.55
C ARG A 56 -25.83 -18.08 8.92
N LEU A 57 -25.78 -18.06 7.60
CA LEU A 57 -25.26 -16.90 6.88
C LEU A 57 -26.23 -15.71 7.02
N PRO A 58 -25.74 -14.48 7.21
CA PRO A 58 -26.54 -13.26 7.06
C PRO A 58 -27.33 -13.25 5.75
N GLU A 59 -28.61 -12.83 5.79
CA GLU A 59 -29.51 -12.96 4.62
C GLU A 59 -28.99 -12.16 3.41
N ASP A 60 -28.35 -11.02 3.65
CA ASP A 60 -27.66 -10.19 2.64
C ASP A 60 -26.54 -10.96 1.92
N TYR A 61 -25.54 -11.45 2.66
CA TYR A 61 -24.41 -12.20 2.12
C TYR A 61 -24.83 -13.54 1.52
N ARG A 62 -25.79 -14.23 2.16
CA ARG A 62 -26.38 -15.46 1.60
C ARG A 62 -27.04 -15.19 0.25
N SER A 63 -27.77 -14.08 0.12
CA SER A 63 -28.38 -13.69 -1.16
C SER A 63 -27.32 -13.37 -2.21
N PHE A 64 -26.21 -12.73 -1.83
CA PHE A 64 -25.09 -12.46 -2.72
C PHE A 64 -24.48 -13.74 -3.30
N VAL A 65 -24.08 -14.69 -2.44
CA VAL A 65 -23.40 -15.92 -2.90
C VAL A 65 -24.32 -16.82 -3.73
N LEU A 66 -25.63 -16.80 -3.48
CA LEU A 66 -26.63 -17.59 -4.23
C LEU A 66 -27.08 -16.95 -5.55
N GLN A 67 -26.95 -15.63 -5.69
CA GLN A 67 -27.51 -14.93 -6.84
C GLN A 67 -26.49 -14.19 -7.69
N VAL A 68 -25.42 -13.63 -7.10
CA VAL A 68 -24.41 -12.83 -7.80
C VAL A 68 -23.19 -13.69 -8.16
N GLY A 69 -22.54 -14.28 -7.15
CA GLY A 69 -21.34 -15.09 -7.35
C GLY A 69 -20.57 -15.35 -6.07
N SER A 70 -19.58 -16.26 -6.13
CA SER A 70 -18.80 -16.69 -4.97
C SER A 70 -17.32 -16.87 -5.35
N GLY A 71 -16.48 -15.89 -5.00
CA GLY A 71 -15.06 -15.89 -5.35
C GLY A 71 -14.76 -15.70 -6.83
N GLY A 72 -13.58 -16.09 -7.27
CA GLY A 72 -13.08 -15.96 -8.65
C GLY A 72 -12.05 -17.02 -9.01
N ILE A 73 -11.41 -16.88 -10.19
CA ILE A 73 -10.47 -17.87 -10.76
C ILE A 73 -8.99 -17.58 -10.46
N GLU A 74 -8.68 -16.47 -9.80
CA GLU A 74 -7.31 -15.99 -9.57
C GLU A 74 -6.81 -16.38 -8.16
N HIS A 75 -5.71 -15.76 -7.70
CA HIS A 75 -5.05 -16.01 -6.40
C HIS A 75 -6.06 -16.27 -5.27
N GLU A 76 -5.90 -17.40 -4.60
CA GLU A 76 -6.74 -17.86 -3.47
C GLU A 76 -8.25 -17.92 -3.75
N TYR A 77 -8.65 -18.15 -5.01
CA TYR A 77 -10.06 -18.23 -5.42
C TYR A 77 -10.84 -16.93 -5.17
N SER A 78 -10.15 -15.79 -5.16
CA SER A 78 -10.75 -14.48 -4.93
C SER A 78 -11.41 -13.91 -6.18
N GLY A 79 -12.56 -13.25 -5.99
CA GLY A 79 -13.34 -12.59 -7.02
C GLY A 79 -13.49 -11.09 -6.81
N ALA A 80 -14.26 -10.45 -7.68
CA ALA A 80 -14.49 -9.02 -7.64
C ALA A 80 -15.06 -8.55 -6.30
N GLY A 81 -14.43 -7.55 -5.70
CA GLY A 81 -14.91 -6.90 -4.50
C GLY A 81 -13.90 -5.91 -3.94
N PRO A 82 -14.27 -5.18 -2.88
CA PRO A 82 -13.50 -4.04 -2.38
C PRO A 82 -12.08 -4.38 -1.95
N THR A 83 -11.89 -5.55 -1.35
CA THR A 83 -10.60 -6.09 -0.88
C THR A 83 -10.23 -7.41 -1.56
N ARG A 84 -10.92 -7.76 -2.67
CA ARG A 84 -11.04 -9.13 -3.23
C ARG A 84 -11.78 -10.07 -2.28
N ILE A 85 -12.79 -10.78 -2.79
CA ILE A 85 -13.66 -11.62 -1.95
C ILE A 85 -13.44 -13.10 -2.25
N TYR A 86 -13.15 -13.91 -1.24
CA TYR A 86 -13.00 -15.35 -1.32
C TYR A 86 -14.29 -16.08 -1.62
N ALA A 87 -14.16 -17.22 -2.30
CA ALA A 87 -15.28 -18.15 -2.46
C ALA A 87 -15.74 -18.68 -1.10
N LEU A 88 -17.04 -18.93 -0.96
CA LEU A 88 -17.64 -19.50 0.23
C LEU A 88 -16.88 -20.77 0.68
N GLY A 89 -16.38 -20.75 1.92
CA GLY A 89 -15.60 -21.85 2.50
C GLY A 89 -14.13 -21.91 2.09
N LYS A 90 -13.59 -20.84 1.49
CA LYS A 90 -12.15 -20.64 1.27
C LYS A 90 -11.62 -19.55 2.20
N GLY A 91 -10.31 -19.58 2.47
CA GLY A 91 -9.64 -18.60 3.34
C GLY A 91 -10.16 -18.60 4.78
N LEU A 92 -10.65 -19.76 5.25
CA LEU A 92 -11.15 -19.88 6.61
C LEU A 92 -9.98 -19.74 7.60
N ASP A 93 -8.83 -20.30 7.31
CA ASP A 93 -7.65 -20.38 8.18
C ASP A 93 -6.83 -19.09 8.32
N GLN A 94 -7.27 -17.95 7.78
CA GLN A 94 -6.49 -16.69 7.74
C GLN A 94 -6.04 -16.20 9.13
N LEU A 95 -6.97 -16.12 10.11
CA LEU A 95 -6.66 -15.66 11.47
C LEU A 95 -6.77 -16.73 12.55
N ILE A 96 -7.47 -17.81 12.25
CA ILE A 96 -7.61 -18.96 13.14
C ILE A 96 -7.07 -20.17 12.38
N PRO A 97 -5.78 -20.51 12.55
CA PRO A 97 -5.18 -21.65 11.89
C PRO A 97 -6.02 -22.91 12.08
N HIS A 98 -6.22 -23.67 11.01
CA HIS A 98 -6.95 -24.93 11.02
C HIS A 98 -8.41 -24.85 11.49
N ILE A 99 -9.10 -23.68 11.36
CA ILE A 99 -10.48 -23.41 11.82
C ILE A 99 -11.18 -24.66 12.34
N ALA A 100 -11.21 -24.80 13.67
CA ALA A 100 -12.22 -25.63 14.27
C ALA A 100 -13.55 -24.96 13.96
N GLY A 101 -14.48 -25.70 13.34
CA GLY A 101 -15.83 -25.20 13.08
C GLY A 101 -16.57 -24.73 14.34
N ASP A 102 -15.99 -25.02 15.51
CA ASP A 102 -16.41 -24.53 16.81
C ASP A 102 -16.34 -23.01 16.97
N TYR A 103 -15.46 -22.27 16.28
CA TYR A 103 -15.38 -20.81 16.49
C TYR A 103 -16.36 -20.00 15.65
N LEU A 104 -16.79 -20.49 14.48
CA LEU A 104 -17.75 -19.77 13.62
C LEU A 104 -19.15 -19.69 14.24
N LYS A 105 -19.53 -20.67 15.07
CA LYS A 105 -20.83 -20.71 15.77
C LYS A 105 -20.86 -19.85 17.05
N GLU A 106 -19.70 -19.40 17.53
CA GLU A 106 -19.63 -18.57 18.74
C GLU A 106 -20.22 -17.17 18.50
N ALA A 107 -20.55 -16.49 19.59
CA ALA A 107 -20.98 -15.10 19.53
C ALA A 107 -19.79 -14.17 19.21
N CYS A 108 -20.00 -13.22 18.30
CA CYS A 108 -19.00 -12.20 18.03
C CYS A 108 -18.93 -11.22 19.21
N ILE A 109 -17.76 -11.14 19.84
CA ILE A 109 -17.53 -10.28 21.02
C ILE A 109 -16.93 -8.92 20.68
N ILE A 110 -16.40 -8.75 19.47
CA ILE A 110 -15.96 -7.45 18.98
C ILE A 110 -17.16 -6.66 18.43
N TYR A 111 -17.16 -5.34 18.61
CA TYR A 111 -18.28 -4.48 18.23
C TYR A 111 -17.83 -3.11 17.71
N PRO A 112 -18.65 -2.43 16.90
CA PRO A 112 -18.36 -1.08 16.42
C PRO A 112 -18.17 -0.10 17.58
N GLY A 113 -17.13 0.74 17.51
CA GLY A 113 -16.85 1.74 18.53
C GLY A 113 -16.26 1.18 19.84
N MET A 114 -15.73 -0.04 19.84
CA MET A 114 -15.04 -0.59 21.01
C MET A 114 -13.87 0.30 21.47
N SER A 115 -13.68 0.40 22.78
CA SER A 115 -12.61 1.21 23.35
C SER A 115 -11.24 0.55 23.17
N ASP A 116 -10.18 1.36 23.16
CA ASP A 116 -8.80 0.87 23.06
C ASP A 116 -8.43 0.02 24.28
N GLU A 117 -8.96 0.36 25.47
CA GLU A 117 -8.74 -0.41 26.70
C GLU A 117 -9.40 -1.78 26.63
N TYR A 118 -10.62 -1.86 26.10
CA TYR A 118 -11.29 -3.14 25.91
C TYR A 118 -10.51 -4.02 24.92
N TRP A 119 -10.11 -3.46 23.77
CA TRP A 119 -9.30 -4.19 22.80
C TRP A 119 -7.94 -4.64 23.35
N ALA A 120 -7.26 -3.77 24.10
CA ALA A 120 -5.99 -4.10 24.74
C ALA A 120 -6.16 -5.23 25.76
N SER A 121 -7.24 -5.22 26.55
CA SER A 121 -7.54 -6.31 27.50
C SER A 121 -7.85 -7.63 26.82
N LEU A 122 -8.54 -7.58 25.67
CA LEU A 122 -8.93 -8.77 24.91
C LEU A 122 -7.72 -9.45 24.26
N THR A 123 -6.71 -8.67 23.87
CA THR A 123 -5.52 -9.13 23.15
C THR A 123 -4.26 -9.25 24.01
N GLU A 124 -4.35 -8.93 25.30
CA GLU A 124 -3.20 -8.86 26.21
C GLU A 124 -2.39 -10.16 26.23
N ASP A 125 -3.07 -11.29 26.33
CA ASP A 125 -2.42 -12.59 26.42
C ASP A 125 -1.71 -12.97 25.10
N LEU A 126 -2.35 -12.78 23.95
CA LEU A 126 -1.72 -12.98 22.64
C LEU A 126 -0.50 -12.07 22.47
N ARG A 127 -0.63 -10.78 22.76
CA ARG A 127 0.47 -9.81 22.63
C ARG A 127 1.67 -10.18 23.49
N ASN A 128 1.43 -10.60 24.73
CA ASN A 128 2.51 -10.87 25.69
C ASN A 128 3.07 -12.29 25.60
N ASN A 129 2.28 -13.27 25.17
CA ASN A 129 2.59 -14.68 25.32
C ASN A 129 2.52 -15.52 24.03
N HIS A 130 2.16 -14.98 22.85
CA HIS A 130 2.05 -15.79 21.62
C HIS A 130 3.30 -16.63 21.30
N HIS A 131 4.50 -16.10 21.53
CA HIS A 131 5.78 -16.79 21.29
C HIS A 131 6.05 -17.97 22.27
N LYS A 132 5.23 -18.11 23.31
CA LYS A 132 5.28 -19.21 24.30
C LYS A 132 4.09 -20.15 24.19
N MET A 133 3.06 -19.78 23.43
CA MET A 133 1.89 -20.62 23.19
C MET A 133 2.26 -21.75 22.25
N ASP A 134 1.71 -22.93 22.49
CA ASP A 134 1.66 -23.93 21.45
C ASP A 134 0.56 -23.58 20.42
N GLU A 135 0.50 -24.34 19.34
CA GLU A 135 -0.46 -24.11 18.27
C GLU A 135 -1.91 -24.19 18.75
N SER A 136 -2.22 -25.11 19.68
CA SER A 136 -3.58 -25.28 20.20
C SER A 136 -4.00 -24.08 21.05
N ASP A 137 -3.13 -23.63 21.95
CA ASP A 137 -3.38 -22.46 22.81
C ASP A 137 -3.53 -21.18 21.96
N TYR A 138 -2.72 -21.04 20.90
CA TYR A 138 -2.83 -19.91 19.98
C TYR A 138 -4.15 -19.92 19.20
N VAL A 139 -4.56 -21.07 18.68
CA VAL A 139 -5.85 -21.25 17.99
C VAL A 139 -7.02 -20.95 18.93
N ASP A 140 -6.93 -21.40 20.19
CA ASP A 140 -7.98 -21.14 21.18
C ASP A 140 -8.06 -19.66 21.59
N ALA A 141 -6.92 -19.01 21.76
CA ALA A 141 -6.87 -17.59 22.11
C ALA A 141 -7.39 -16.72 20.95
N THR A 142 -6.96 -16.98 19.71
CA THR A 142 -7.45 -16.25 18.52
C THR A 142 -8.93 -16.55 18.24
N GLY A 143 -9.35 -17.80 18.38
CA GLY A 143 -10.74 -18.22 18.20
C GLY A 143 -11.73 -17.57 19.18
N LYS A 144 -11.31 -17.30 20.42
CA LYS A 144 -12.14 -16.56 21.39
C LYS A 144 -12.35 -15.10 20.99
N ILE A 145 -11.37 -14.49 20.31
CA ILE A 145 -11.41 -13.08 19.92
C ILE A 145 -12.20 -12.90 18.62
N PHE A 146 -11.91 -13.74 17.63
CA PHE A 146 -12.47 -13.64 16.28
C PHE A 146 -13.62 -14.62 16.01
N GLY A 147 -14.10 -15.30 17.04
CA GLY A 147 -15.27 -16.16 16.97
C GLY A 147 -16.51 -15.44 16.44
N GLY A 148 -17.36 -16.18 15.73
CA GLY A 148 -18.56 -15.63 15.12
C GLY A 148 -18.30 -14.71 13.91
N ILE A 149 -17.09 -14.69 13.35
CA ILE A 149 -16.74 -13.93 12.15
C ILE A 149 -16.37 -14.91 11.03
N LEU A 150 -17.02 -14.75 9.87
CA LEU A 150 -16.62 -15.46 8.66
C LEU A 150 -15.69 -14.56 7.83
N PHE A 151 -14.44 -14.98 7.68
CA PHE A 151 -13.50 -14.29 6.79
C PHE A 151 -13.88 -14.50 5.33
N MET A 152 -13.84 -13.41 4.57
CA MET A 152 -14.21 -13.36 3.16
C MET A 152 -13.09 -12.75 2.31
N GLY A 153 -11.94 -12.45 2.88
CA GLY A 153 -10.74 -11.93 2.23
C GLY A 153 -9.57 -11.98 3.22
N ASP A 154 -8.43 -11.40 2.85
CA ASP A 154 -7.22 -11.40 3.69
C ASP A 154 -7.44 -10.72 5.05
N ASP A 155 -8.08 -9.55 5.03
CA ASP A 155 -8.25 -8.68 6.19
C ASP A 155 -9.72 -8.29 6.41
N VAL A 156 -10.68 -9.01 5.81
CA VAL A 156 -12.11 -8.67 5.90
C VAL A 156 -12.96 -9.88 6.29
N GLY A 157 -13.92 -9.65 7.19
CA GLY A 157 -14.89 -10.64 7.60
C GLY A 157 -16.31 -10.08 7.76
N ILE A 158 -17.27 -10.98 7.89
CA ILE A 158 -18.67 -10.67 8.17
C ILE A 158 -19.08 -11.31 9.50
N VAL A 159 -19.78 -10.55 10.33
CA VAL A 159 -20.30 -11.05 11.61
C VAL A 159 -21.45 -12.02 11.35
N LEU A 160 -21.31 -13.25 11.85
CA LEU A 160 -22.30 -14.32 11.76
C LEU A 160 -23.30 -14.32 12.92
N ASN A 161 -22.84 -14.05 14.14
CA ASN A 161 -23.66 -14.20 15.35
C ASN A 161 -23.51 -12.99 16.28
N GLY A 162 -24.64 -12.48 16.78
CA GLY A 162 -24.69 -11.39 17.75
C GLY A 162 -25.42 -10.15 17.24
N PRO A 163 -25.41 -9.03 18.02
CA PRO A 163 -26.16 -7.81 17.69
C PRO A 163 -25.76 -7.12 16.38
N HIS A 164 -24.56 -7.43 15.87
CA HIS A 164 -23.98 -6.83 14.68
C HIS A 164 -23.94 -7.79 13.48
N MET A 165 -24.74 -8.86 13.50
CA MET A 165 -24.84 -9.83 12.40
C MET A 165 -25.04 -9.12 11.04
N GLY A 166 -24.29 -9.56 10.03
CA GLY A 166 -24.31 -8.99 8.67
C GLY A 166 -23.38 -7.79 8.46
N ARG A 167 -22.84 -7.18 9.54
CA ARG A 167 -21.85 -6.10 9.44
C ARG A 167 -20.51 -6.64 8.95
N VAL A 168 -19.85 -5.84 8.11
CA VAL A 168 -18.48 -6.08 7.63
C VAL A 168 -17.48 -5.48 8.61
N VAL A 169 -16.41 -6.22 8.89
CA VAL A 169 -15.32 -5.82 9.79
C VAL A 169 -13.97 -6.12 9.16
N HIS A 170 -13.07 -5.15 9.26
CA HIS A 170 -11.67 -5.26 8.86
C HIS A 170 -10.84 -5.73 10.03
N VAL A 171 -10.15 -6.85 9.84
CA VAL A 171 -9.33 -7.53 10.84
C VAL A 171 -8.10 -8.11 10.15
N ASP A 172 -6.92 -7.55 10.42
CA ASP A 172 -5.63 -8.01 9.88
C ASP A 172 -4.88 -8.91 10.88
N SER A 173 -4.86 -8.54 12.16
CA SER A 173 -4.26 -9.36 13.22
C SER A 173 -4.74 -8.90 14.60
N TYR A 174 -4.40 -9.64 15.66
CA TYR A 174 -4.64 -9.21 17.05
C TYR A 174 -3.80 -7.98 17.47
N GLU A 175 -2.83 -7.55 16.66
CA GLU A 175 -2.03 -6.36 16.93
C GLU A 175 -2.82 -5.08 16.64
N TYR A 176 -3.75 -5.11 15.69
CA TYR A 176 -4.52 -3.95 15.26
C TYR A 176 -5.99 -4.05 15.67
N LYS A 177 -6.55 -2.94 16.18
CA LYS A 177 -7.96 -2.89 16.57
C LYS A 177 -8.85 -3.06 15.33
N PRO A 178 -9.84 -3.98 15.34
CA PRO A 178 -10.78 -4.15 14.25
C PRO A 178 -11.53 -2.87 13.90
N VAL A 179 -11.77 -2.65 12.61
CA VAL A 179 -12.53 -1.50 12.11
C VAL A 179 -13.76 -1.97 11.38
N PHE A 180 -14.94 -1.60 11.88
CA PHE A 180 -16.19 -1.93 11.20
C PHE A 180 -16.45 -0.97 10.04
N ALA A 181 -16.92 -1.52 8.92
CA ALA A 181 -17.40 -0.71 7.81
C ALA A 181 -18.59 0.17 8.26
N SER A 182 -18.74 1.34 7.63
CA SER A 182 -19.83 2.29 7.92
C SER A 182 -21.20 1.73 7.58
N GLU A 183 -21.27 0.83 6.60
CA GLU A 183 -22.50 0.27 6.07
C GLU A 183 -23.12 -0.73 7.02
N ASN A 184 -24.45 -0.87 6.94
CA ASN A 184 -25.21 -1.67 7.87
C ASN A 184 -25.18 -3.18 7.57
N ASN A 185 -24.85 -3.55 6.34
CA ASN A 185 -24.76 -4.93 5.90
C ASN A 185 -23.79 -5.11 4.73
N PHE A 186 -23.52 -6.36 4.37
CA PHE A 186 -22.63 -6.72 3.28
C PHE A 186 -23.04 -6.18 1.90
N LEU A 187 -24.33 -6.18 1.56
CA LEU A 187 -24.77 -5.74 0.23
C LEU A 187 -24.63 -4.23 0.06
N ASP A 188 -24.95 -3.46 1.10
CA ASP A 188 -24.74 -2.01 1.12
C ASP A 188 -23.25 -1.69 0.95
N TRP A 189 -22.40 -2.41 1.69
CA TRP A 189 -20.94 -2.33 1.58
C TRP A 189 -20.43 -2.62 0.16
N TYR A 190 -20.87 -3.73 -0.42
CA TYR A 190 -20.46 -4.13 -1.77
C TYR A 190 -20.98 -3.18 -2.86
N GLU A 191 -22.22 -2.71 -2.72
CA GLU A 191 -22.84 -1.80 -3.68
C GLU A 191 -22.17 -0.41 -3.66
N GLN A 192 -21.83 0.10 -2.47
CA GLN A 192 -21.11 1.37 -2.31
C GLN A 192 -19.73 1.32 -2.99
N TRP A 193 -19.07 0.16 -3.03
CA TRP A 193 -17.81 -0.02 -3.76
C TRP A 193 -18.01 0.08 -5.25
N LEU A 194 -19.04 -0.58 -5.78
CA LEU A 194 -19.36 -0.45 -7.19
C LEU A 194 -19.68 1.00 -7.56
N ASP A 195 -20.40 1.73 -6.71
CA ASP A 195 -20.70 3.15 -6.93
C ASP A 195 -19.43 4.00 -6.96
N GLY A 196 -18.49 3.77 -6.05
CA GLY A 196 -17.20 4.45 -6.03
C GLY A 196 -16.31 4.13 -7.24
N ILE A 197 -16.41 2.92 -7.80
CA ILE A 197 -15.71 2.58 -9.05
C ILE A 197 -16.38 3.26 -10.24
N ILE A 198 -17.71 3.20 -10.33
CA ILE A 198 -18.49 3.78 -11.44
C ILE A 198 -18.32 5.30 -11.50
N SER A 199 -18.25 5.97 -10.34
CA SER A 199 -18.00 7.41 -10.25
C SER A 199 -16.56 7.79 -10.60
N GLY A 200 -15.63 6.83 -10.56
CA GLY A 200 -14.19 7.05 -10.73
C GLY A 200 -13.43 7.34 -9.44
N GLU A 201 -14.12 7.53 -8.31
CA GLU A 201 -13.52 7.83 -7.00
C GLU A 201 -12.50 6.76 -6.56
N LEU A 202 -12.76 5.50 -6.89
CA LEU A 202 -11.93 4.35 -6.50
C LEU A 202 -11.00 3.86 -7.61
N ILE A 203 -10.88 4.60 -8.73
CA ILE A 203 -9.97 4.28 -9.83
C ILE A 203 -8.62 4.98 -9.58
N SER A 204 -7.86 4.49 -8.62
CA SER A 204 -6.49 4.97 -8.35
C SER A 204 -5.57 3.83 -7.90
N PRO A 205 -4.34 3.73 -8.44
CA PRO A 205 -3.37 2.72 -8.02
C PRO A 205 -2.87 2.92 -6.57
N TYR A 206 -3.28 4.00 -5.91
CA TYR A 206 -2.93 4.31 -4.51
C TYR A 206 -4.12 4.26 -3.55
N SER A 207 -5.34 3.97 -4.02
CA SER A 207 -6.53 3.88 -3.16
C SER A 207 -6.62 2.48 -2.52
N ASN A 208 -5.82 2.24 -1.48
CA ASN A 208 -5.75 0.91 -0.86
C ASN A 208 -6.87 0.62 0.14
N ARG A 209 -7.81 1.53 0.45
CA ARG A 209 -8.80 1.27 1.51
C ARG A 209 -10.19 1.82 1.22
N PHE A 210 -11.05 1.05 0.57
CA PHE A 210 -12.44 1.42 0.29
C PHE A 210 -13.21 1.97 1.52
N ASP A 211 -12.93 1.45 2.72
CA ASP A 211 -13.79 1.50 3.91
C ASP A 211 -13.71 2.72 4.84
N HIS A 212 -12.97 3.75 4.47
CA HIS A 212 -12.71 4.90 5.37
C HIS A 212 -13.35 6.22 4.91
N THR A 213 -14.37 6.17 4.03
CA THR A 213 -15.07 7.37 3.51
C THR A 213 -16.37 7.64 4.25
N MET A 214 -16.44 8.77 4.95
CA MET A 214 -17.66 9.27 5.57
C MET A 214 -18.55 10.00 4.57
N ALA A 215 -19.86 9.73 4.62
CA ALA A 215 -20.87 10.55 3.93
C ALA A 215 -20.99 11.96 4.55
N GLY A 216 -21.31 12.97 3.74
CA GLY A 216 -21.52 14.36 4.18
C GLY A 216 -20.74 15.39 3.36
N THR A 217 -20.75 16.65 3.81
CA THR A 217 -19.94 17.74 3.24
C THR A 217 -18.53 17.77 3.84
N ASP A 218 -17.57 18.37 3.14
CA ASP A 218 -16.19 18.51 3.64
C ASP A 218 -16.12 19.28 4.96
N ILE A 219 -16.99 20.29 5.13
CA ILE A 219 -17.06 21.08 6.36
C ILE A 219 -17.62 20.28 7.54
N GLU A 220 -18.57 19.38 7.31
CA GLU A 220 -19.05 18.44 8.33
C GLU A 220 -17.94 17.44 8.70
N THR A 221 -17.23 16.92 7.70
CA THR A 221 -16.11 15.99 7.91
C THR A 221 -14.98 16.61 8.72
N ILE A 222 -14.54 17.85 8.41
CA ILE A 222 -13.45 18.48 9.17
C ILE A 222 -13.88 18.90 10.58
N ARG A 223 -15.16 19.23 10.79
CA ARG A 223 -15.69 19.49 12.14
C ARG A 223 -15.74 18.21 12.97
N ALA A 224 -16.18 17.10 12.37
CA ALA A 224 -16.13 15.80 13.03
C ALA A 224 -14.70 15.42 13.43
N PHE A 225 -13.69 15.73 12.61
CA PHE A 225 -12.29 15.56 13.00
C PHE A 225 -11.89 16.41 14.22
N VAL A 226 -12.29 17.68 14.26
CA VAL A 226 -11.95 18.61 15.34
C VAL A 226 -12.69 18.27 16.63
N ASP A 227 -13.95 17.87 16.54
CA ASP A 227 -14.86 17.67 17.68
C ASP A 227 -14.81 16.24 18.23
N SER A 228 -14.38 15.24 17.43
CA SER A 228 -14.32 13.84 17.87
C SER A 228 -13.15 13.59 18.82
N ASN A 229 -13.46 12.94 19.94
CA ASN A 229 -12.47 12.36 20.86
C ASN A 229 -12.39 10.82 20.73
N ILE A 230 -12.98 10.24 19.68
CA ILE A 230 -13.05 8.79 19.47
C ILE A 230 -11.85 8.35 18.62
N PRO A 231 -10.95 7.50 19.15
CA PRO A 231 -9.81 6.99 18.40
C PRO A 231 -10.24 6.18 17.16
N GLY A 232 -9.82 6.64 15.97
CA GLY A 232 -10.11 6.03 14.66
C GLY A 232 -11.08 6.82 13.78
N GLU A 233 -12.03 7.57 14.37
CA GLU A 233 -12.93 8.43 13.59
C GLU A 233 -12.21 9.62 12.96
N GLN A 234 -11.23 10.18 13.68
CA GLN A 234 -10.43 11.29 13.18
C GLN A 234 -9.59 10.89 11.95
N ASP A 235 -9.04 9.68 11.92
CA ASP A 235 -8.33 9.14 10.76
C ASP A 235 -9.28 9.04 9.55
N ASN A 236 -10.48 8.46 9.75
CA ASN A 236 -11.49 8.36 8.70
C ASN A 236 -11.89 9.73 8.14
N CYS A 237 -12.05 10.74 8.99
CA CYS A 237 -12.37 12.09 8.54
C CYS A 237 -11.29 12.64 7.60
N LEU A 238 -10.02 12.52 7.99
CA LEU A 238 -8.92 13.04 7.19
C LEU A 238 -8.72 12.25 5.89
N TYR A 239 -8.83 10.91 5.91
CA TYR A 239 -8.80 10.11 4.69
C TYR A 239 -9.97 10.41 3.75
N THR A 240 -11.16 10.66 4.30
CA THR A 240 -12.33 11.12 3.53
C THR A 240 -12.02 12.44 2.83
N LEU A 241 -11.47 13.43 3.55
CA LEU A 241 -11.09 14.72 2.97
C LEU A 241 -10.02 14.57 1.88
N LEU A 242 -9.01 13.73 2.11
CA LEU A 242 -7.95 13.48 1.14
C LEU A 242 -8.47 12.91 -0.18
N ARG A 243 -9.57 12.15 -0.18
CA ARG A 243 -10.16 11.54 -1.38
C ARG A 243 -10.97 12.49 -2.23
N ARG A 244 -11.52 13.55 -1.64
CA ARG A 244 -12.36 14.50 -2.37
C ARG A 244 -11.61 15.14 -3.54
N GLU A 245 -12.34 15.46 -4.61
CA GLU A 245 -11.80 16.24 -5.73
C GLU A 245 -11.57 17.70 -5.33
N GLU A 246 -12.46 18.25 -4.51
CA GLU A 246 -12.39 19.61 -4.00
C GLU A 246 -12.83 19.68 -2.52
N ILE A 247 -12.32 20.70 -1.84
CA ILE A 247 -12.75 21.09 -0.48
C ILE A 247 -12.90 22.61 -0.44
N THR A 248 -13.74 23.08 0.46
CA THR A 248 -14.02 24.50 0.63
C THR A 248 -12.84 25.25 1.27
N ALA A 249 -12.73 26.55 0.98
CA ALA A 249 -11.73 27.41 1.59
C ALA A 249 -11.81 27.42 3.13
N THR A 250 -13.01 27.25 3.70
CA THR A 250 -13.21 27.14 5.15
C THR A 250 -12.58 25.86 5.71
N THR A 251 -12.74 24.72 5.03
CA THR A 251 -12.08 23.46 5.42
C THR A 251 -10.56 23.59 5.37
N ILE A 252 -10.01 24.22 4.33
CA ILE A 252 -8.57 24.51 4.21
C ILE A 252 -8.07 25.36 5.38
N GLN A 253 -8.80 26.41 5.76
CA GLN A 253 -8.45 27.26 6.90
C GLN A 253 -8.43 26.49 8.22
N ILE A 254 -9.37 25.55 8.42
CA ILE A 254 -9.41 24.72 9.63
C ILE A 254 -8.21 23.76 9.65
N ILE A 255 -7.89 23.11 8.52
CA ILE A 255 -6.72 22.22 8.40
C ILE A 255 -5.43 22.98 8.75
N GLU A 256 -5.22 24.16 8.18
CA GLU A 256 -4.05 25.01 8.44
C GLU A 256 -3.95 25.41 9.93
N ALA A 257 -5.08 25.75 10.56
CA ALA A 257 -5.13 26.05 11.98
C ALA A 257 -4.72 24.83 12.84
N GLN A 258 -5.23 23.63 12.51
CA GLN A 258 -4.92 22.39 13.23
C GLN A 258 -3.43 22.01 13.14
N LEU A 259 -2.79 22.28 11.99
CA LEU A 259 -1.34 22.11 11.84
C LEU A 259 -0.53 22.96 12.82
N SER A 260 -1.03 24.15 13.16
CA SER A 260 -0.34 25.10 14.04
C SER A 260 -0.63 24.86 15.53
N THR A 261 -1.82 24.37 15.88
CA THR A 261 -2.26 24.30 17.28
C THR A 261 -2.15 22.91 17.89
N ASN A 262 -2.44 21.84 17.15
CA ASN A 262 -2.51 20.48 17.70
C ASN A 262 -2.41 19.38 16.63
N ALA A 263 -1.34 19.42 15.83
CA ALA A 263 -1.19 18.44 14.75
C ALA A 263 -0.94 17.01 15.28
N GLY A 264 -0.21 16.87 16.38
CA GLY A 264 0.05 15.58 17.04
C GLY A 264 0.43 14.47 16.07
N LYS A 265 -0.24 13.32 16.18
CA LYS A 265 -0.10 12.17 15.27
C LYS A 265 -0.70 12.40 13.87
N TYR A 266 -1.50 13.43 13.67
CA TYR A 266 -2.18 13.74 12.41
C TYR A 266 -1.42 14.73 11.52
N LYS A 267 -0.25 15.22 11.95
CA LYS A 267 0.55 16.22 11.21
C LYS A 267 0.80 15.82 9.76
N GLU A 268 1.19 14.57 9.52
CA GLU A 268 1.45 14.07 8.16
C GLU A 268 0.22 14.11 7.27
N LEU A 269 -0.91 13.60 7.75
CA LEU A 269 -2.12 13.51 6.94
C LEU A 269 -2.73 14.90 6.68
N LEU A 270 -2.70 15.79 7.67
CA LEU A 270 -3.09 17.20 7.50
C LEU A 270 -2.20 17.92 6.49
N LEU A 271 -0.87 17.73 6.55
CA LEU A 271 0.07 18.28 5.55
C LEU A 271 -0.19 17.72 4.16
N GLN A 272 -0.47 16.43 4.06
CA GLN A 272 -0.76 15.78 2.79
C GLN A 272 -2.03 16.36 2.14
N ILE A 273 -3.11 16.52 2.92
CA ILE A 273 -4.36 17.15 2.46
C ILE A 273 -4.10 18.61 2.07
N LEU A 274 -3.41 19.39 2.90
CA LEU A 274 -3.12 20.79 2.58
C LEU A 274 -2.26 20.91 1.32
N THR A 275 -1.31 20.01 1.10
CA THR A 275 -0.50 19.98 -0.13
C THR A 275 -1.35 19.70 -1.37
N LYS A 276 -2.34 18.79 -1.26
CA LYS A 276 -3.29 18.48 -2.34
C LYS A 276 -4.14 19.68 -2.75
N PHE A 277 -4.68 20.41 -1.78
CA PHE A 277 -5.71 21.41 -2.06
C PHE A 277 -5.21 22.86 -2.04
N ASP A 278 -4.11 23.17 -1.35
CA ASP A 278 -3.49 24.50 -1.30
C ASP A 278 -1.98 24.42 -1.01
N TYR A 279 -1.18 24.14 -2.05
CA TYR A 279 0.27 24.06 -1.94
C TYR A 279 0.91 25.34 -1.40
N GLN A 280 0.36 26.53 -1.72
CA GLN A 280 0.95 27.80 -1.27
C GLN A 280 0.93 27.92 0.25
N LYS A 281 -0.19 27.50 0.88
CA LYS A 281 -0.28 27.40 2.33
C LYS A 281 0.52 26.24 2.90
N ALA A 282 0.57 25.10 2.20
CA ALA A 282 1.31 23.93 2.66
C ALA A 282 2.83 24.19 2.74
N LYS A 283 3.38 24.92 1.76
CA LYS A 283 4.83 25.10 1.55
C LYS A 283 5.62 25.50 2.82
N PRO A 284 5.27 26.55 3.58
CA PRO A 284 6.02 26.90 4.80
C PRO A 284 6.03 25.76 5.83
N HIS A 285 4.91 25.07 6.01
CA HIS A 285 4.82 23.94 6.93
C HIS A 285 5.60 22.71 6.45
N LEU A 286 5.63 22.46 5.13
CA LEU A 286 6.44 21.40 4.54
C LEU A 286 7.95 21.68 4.71
N ILE A 287 8.37 22.94 4.57
CA ILE A 287 9.77 23.34 4.79
C ILE A 287 10.16 23.09 6.25
N GLU A 288 9.34 23.50 7.22
CA GLU A 288 9.57 23.18 8.63
C GLU A 288 9.62 21.66 8.86
N TYR A 289 8.65 20.92 8.30
CA TYR A 289 8.56 19.47 8.46
C TYR A 289 9.76 18.72 7.89
N SER A 290 10.30 19.20 6.76
CA SER A 290 11.47 18.61 6.09
C SER A 290 12.74 18.59 6.93
N GLN A 291 12.87 19.47 7.94
CA GLN A 291 14.01 19.49 8.86
C GLN A 291 14.17 18.17 9.63
N THR A 292 13.08 17.42 9.80
CA THR A 292 13.08 16.12 10.50
C THR A 292 12.58 14.98 9.62
N LYS A 293 11.78 15.27 8.60
CA LYS A 293 11.05 14.29 7.78
C LYS A 293 11.08 14.67 6.30
N LEU A 294 12.28 14.91 5.76
CA LEU A 294 12.50 15.33 4.37
C LEU A 294 11.79 14.43 3.35
N ALA A 295 11.92 13.09 3.47
CA ALA A 295 11.31 12.14 2.55
C ALA A 295 9.81 12.39 2.34
N TYR A 296 9.07 12.56 3.43
CA TYR A 296 7.62 12.77 3.38
C TYR A 296 7.23 14.10 2.73
N ALA A 297 7.96 15.18 3.03
CA ALA A 297 7.75 16.46 2.37
C ALA A 297 7.92 16.33 0.85
N LEU A 298 9.00 15.69 0.40
CA LEU A 298 9.26 15.48 -1.03
C LEU A 298 8.19 14.57 -1.68
N ILE A 299 7.76 13.51 -0.99
CA ILE A 299 6.68 12.61 -1.46
C ILE A 299 5.37 13.37 -1.64
N PHE A 300 5.00 14.24 -0.69
CA PHE A 300 3.76 15.01 -0.79
C PHE A 300 3.79 15.98 -1.96
N VAL A 301 4.90 16.71 -2.13
CA VAL A 301 5.09 17.62 -3.27
C VAL A 301 5.04 16.85 -4.59
N ASN A 302 5.78 15.75 -4.69
CA ASN A 302 5.81 14.95 -5.90
C ASN A 302 4.47 14.28 -6.23
N THR A 303 3.65 13.97 -5.22
CA THR A 303 2.34 13.38 -5.45
C THR A 303 1.32 14.43 -5.88
N TYR A 304 1.29 15.57 -5.18
CA TYR A 304 0.16 16.50 -5.22
C TYR A 304 0.48 17.87 -5.83
N ALA A 305 1.74 18.25 -5.93
CA ALA A 305 2.21 19.53 -6.46
C ALA A 305 3.36 19.32 -7.47
N LYS A 306 3.14 18.43 -8.45
CA LYS A 306 4.15 18.01 -9.44
C LYS A 306 4.76 19.18 -10.21
N ASP A 307 3.96 20.19 -10.53
CA ASP A 307 4.37 21.43 -11.19
C ASP A 307 5.28 22.32 -10.32
N ARG A 308 5.42 22.00 -9.04
CA ARG A 308 6.22 22.74 -8.05
C ARG A 308 7.48 22.01 -7.58
N CYS A 309 7.73 20.79 -8.06
CA CYS A 309 8.91 20.00 -7.68
C CYS A 309 10.22 20.78 -7.87
N ILE A 310 10.34 21.61 -8.89
CA ILE A 310 11.54 22.42 -9.16
C ILE A 310 11.91 23.35 -7.99
N GLU A 311 10.95 23.79 -7.19
CA GLU A 311 11.17 24.69 -6.04
C GLU A 311 11.90 24.00 -4.88
N TRP A 312 11.94 22.67 -4.87
CA TRP A 312 12.49 21.85 -3.78
C TRP A 312 13.92 21.38 -4.04
N ILE A 313 14.46 21.64 -5.23
CA ILE A 313 15.80 21.18 -5.61
C ILE A 313 16.87 21.80 -4.71
N THR A 314 16.82 23.11 -4.46
CA THR A 314 17.78 23.79 -3.57
C THR A 314 17.78 23.16 -2.17
N LEU A 315 16.61 22.80 -1.64
CA LEU A 315 16.49 22.18 -0.33
C LEU A 315 17.15 20.79 -0.29
N ILE A 316 17.04 20.01 -1.36
CA ILE A 316 17.74 18.72 -1.48
C ILE A 316 19.25 18.93 -1.42
N TYR A 317 19.78 19.94 -2.12
CA TYR A 317 21.21 20.27 -2.05
C TYR A 317 21.65 20.67 -0.64
N GLU A 318 20.85 21.47 0.06
CA GLU A 318 21.15 21.89 1.44
C GLU A 318 21.18 20.71 2.41
N HIS A 319 20.38 19.66 2.17
CA HIS A 319 20.28 18.49 3.03
C HIS A 319 21.11 17.30 2.55
N ILE A 320 21.85 17.43 1.45
CA ILE A 320 22.48 16.30 0.77
C ILE A 320 23.35 15.44 1.69
N ASP A 321 24.12 16.07 2.59
CA ASP A 321 25.02 15.39 3.51
C ASP A 321 24.27 14.54 4.55
N SER A 322 23.08 15.01 4.94
CA SER A 322 22.22 14.33 5.92
C SER A 322 21.45 13.14 5.33
N ILE A 323 21.28 13.07 4.00
CA ILE A 323 20.56 11.99 3.33
C ILE A 323 21.43 10.74 3.29
N ASN A 324 21.13 9.79 4.18
CA ASN A 324 21.87 8.55 4.34
C ASN A 324 20.98 7.30 4.34
N ASP A 325 19.67 7.46 4.29
CA ASP A 325 18.71 6.37 4.16
C ASP A 325 18.17 6.26 2.73
N TYR A 326 17.92 5.02 2.30
CA TYR A 326 17.47 4.72 0.95
C TYR A 326 16.08 5.31 0.62
N GLY A 327 15.20 5.44 1.62
CA GLY A 327 13.85 5.99 1.44
C GLY A 327 13.88 7.46 1.04
N THR A 328 14.63 8.28 1.78
CA THR A 328 14.81 9.71 1.48
C THR A 328 15.52 9.91 0.15
N PHE A 329 16.54 9.10 -0.16
CA PHE A 329 17.19 9.13 -1.47
C PHE A 329 16.20 8.86 -2.61
N ASN A 330 15.36 7.83 -2.50
CA ASN A 330 14.36 7.53 -3.53
C ASN A 330 13.35 8.66 -3.72
N ALA A 331 12.91 9.30 -2.63
CA ALA A 331 12.05 10.47 -2.70
C ALA A 331 12.72 11.63 -3.47
N CYS A 332 14.01 11.87 -3.24
CA CYS A 332 14.79 12.86 -3.99
C CYS A 332 14.89 12.51 -5.48
N LEU A 333 15.24 11.26 -5.80
CA LEU A 333 15.40 10.80 -7.18
C LEU A 333 14.08 10.93 -7.96
N HIS A 334 12.97 10.56 -7.33
CA HIS A 334 11.65 10.66 -7.96
C HIS A 334 11.25 12.11 -8.21
N LEU A 335 11.52 13.01 -7.25
CA LEU A 335 11.24 14.43 -7.40
C LEU A 335 12.09 15.09 -8.49
N LEU A 336 13.38 14.76 -8.59
CA LEU A 336 14.26 15.23 -9.67
C LEU A 336 13.73 14.81 -11.04
N HIS A 337 13.36 13.54 -11.18
CA HIS A 337 12.78 13.01 -12.42
C HIS A 337 11.47 13.73 -12.78
N THR A 338 10.56 13.91 -11.81
CA THR A 338 9.29 14.63 -12.02
C THR A 338 9.52 16.10 -12.39
N ALA A 339 10.56 16.73 -11.85
CA ALA A 339 10.96 18.09 -12.20
C ALA A 339 11.66 18.19 -13.57
N GLY A 340 11.94 17.07 -14.24
CA GLY A 340 12.73 17.04 -15.48
C GLY A 340 14.18 17.48 -15.29
N ILE A 341 14.73 17.31 -14.08
CA ILE A 341 16.09 17.72 -13.74
C ILE A 341 17.03 16.52 -13.79
N GLU A 342 17.86 16.51 -14.82
CA GLU A 342 19.01 15.62 -14.93
C GLU A 342 20.19 16.23 -14.16
N SER A 343 20.29 15.93 -12.87
CA SER A 343 21.41 16.43 -12.06
C SER A 343 22.47 15.36 -11.83
N GLY A 344 23.33 15.16 -12.82
CA GLY A 344 24.46 14.25 -12.70
C GLY A 344 25.40 14.62 -11.53
N GLN A 345 25.64 15.91 -11.31
CA GLN A 345 26.44 16.38 -10.16
C GLN A 345 25.87 15.95 -8.81
N LEU A 346 24.54 15.97 -8.66
CA LEU A 346 23.88 15.53 -7.44
C LEU A 346 23.99 14.01 -7.28
N LEU A 347 23.80 13.25 -8.36
CA LEU A 347 23.93 11.80 -8.34
C LEU A 347 25.36 11.33 -8.01
N VAL A 348 26.39 12.07 -8.44
CA VAL A 348 27.79 11.79 -8.08
C VAL A 348 28.02 11.84 -6.57
N GLN A 349 27.35 12.75 -5.85
CA GLN A 349 27.43 12.82 -4.40
C GLN A 349 26.73 11.63 -3.75
N PHE A 350 25.59 11.20 -4.29
CA PHE A 350 24.90 10.00 -3.81
C PHE A 350 25.69 8.70 -4.07
N ALA A 351 26.42 8.63 -5.17
CA ALA A 351 27.30 7.51 -5.49
C ALA A 351 28.45 7.31 -4.48
N GLN A 352 28.65 8.25 -3.55
CA GLN A 352 29.68 8.18 -2.50
C GLN A 352 29.10 7.95 -1.09
N LYS A 353 27.79 7.72 -0.97
CA LYS A 353 27.15 7.50 0.34
C LYS A 353 27.50 6.14 0.93
N LYS A 354 27.45 6.05 2.26
CA LYS A 354 27.77 4.81 3.00
C LYS A 354 26.80 3.66 2.66
N ASP A 355 25.54 3.97 2.41
CA ASP A 355 24.53 2.98 2.06
C ASP A 355 24.76 2.42 0.64
N GLU A 356 24.84 1.10 0.54
CA GLU A 356 25.10 0.38 -0.71
C GLU A 356 23.98 0.59 -1.74
N HIS A 357 22.71 0.55 -1.32
CA HIS A 357 21.55 0.67 -2.21
C HIS A 357 21.45 2.07 -2.83
N ILE A 358 21.82 3.11 -2.06
CA ILE A 358 21.95 4.47 -2.58
C ILE A 358 23.02 4.53 -3.67
N ARG A 359 24.22 3.98 -3.43
CA ARG A 359 25.31 4.00 -4.43
C ARG A 359 24.92 3.29 -5.71
N ILE A 360 24.34 2.09 -5.61
CA ILE A 360 23.85 1.30 -6.76
C ILE A 360 22.89 2.13 -7.60
N SER A 361 21.88 2.72 -6.96
CA SER A 361 20.81 3.44 -7.64
C SER A 361 21.32 4.75 -8.25
N ALA A 362 22.23 5.44 -7.58
CA ALA A 362 22.88 6.65 -8.10
C ALA A 362 23.74 6.35 -9.34
N LEU A 363 24.55 5.30 -9.32
CA LEU A 363 25.36 4.88 -10.48
C LEU A 363 24.48 4.42 -11.66
N TYR A 364 23.40 3.71 -11.36
CA TYR A 364 22.42 3.33 -12.38
C TYR A 364 21.78 4.56 -13.03
N ALA A 365 21.33 5.53 -12.24
CA ALA A 365 20.74 6.77 -12.73
C ALA A 365 21.75 7.59 -13.56
N LEU A 366 22.99 7.74 -13.09
CA LEU A 366 24.08 8.37 -13.85
C LEU A 366 24.31 7.68 -15.20
N GLY A 367 24.27 6.35 -15.23
CA GLY A 367 24.45 5.57 -16.46
C GLY A 367 23.33 5.73 -17.50
N LYS A 368 22.22 6.38 -17.15
CA LYS A 368 21.10 6.68 -18.06
C LYS A 368 21.14 8.08 -18.66
N LEU A 369 21.99 8.96 -18.15
CA LEU A 369 22.13 10.32 -18.67
C LEU A 369 22.77 10.32 -20.06
N GLU A 370 22.38 11.29 -20.91
CA GLU A 370 22.97 11.46 -22.24
C GLU A 370 24.46 11.87 -22.14
N ASP A 371 24.78 12.71 -21.15
CA ASP A 371 26.12 13.24 -20.85
C ASP A 371 26.91 12.35 -19.87
N LYS A 372 26.50 11.10 -19.65
CA LYS A 372 27.09 10.20 -18.64
C LYS A 372 28.62 10.06 -18.70
N ALA A 373 29.24 10.30 -19.86
CA ALA A 373 30.70 10.28 -20.01
C ALA A 373 31.41 11.32 -19.13
N ASP A 374 30.74 12.43 -18.80
CA ASP A 374 31.27 13.49 -17.95
C ASP A 374 31.42 13.04 -16.48
N PHE A 375 30.75 11.96 -16.08
CA PHE A 375 30.78 11.39 -14.73
C PHE A 375 31.63 10.11 -14.63
N LEU A 376 32.54 9.90 -15.59
CA LEU A 376 33.40 8.73 -15.64
C LEU A 376 34.14 8.44 -14.32
N ASP A 377 34.63 9.48 -13.64
CA ASP A 377 35.35 9.29 -12.37
C ASP A 377 34.45 8.68 -11.28
N ALA A 378 33.15 8.96 -11.27
CA ALA A 378 32.22 8.34 -10.33
C ALA A 378 32.03 6.84 -10.64
N PHE A 379 31.99 6.45 -11.92
CA PHE A 379 31.95 5.04 -12.29
C PHE A 379 33.24 4.32 -11.94
N ILE A 380 34.40 4.96 -12.15
CA ILE A 380 35.70 4.41 -11.76
C ILE A 380 35.77 4.21 -10.24
N GLN A 381 35.24 5.14 -9.44
CA GLN A 381 35.12 4.94 -7.99
C GLN A 381 34.21 3.75 -7.65
N GLY A 382 33.05 3.61 -8.33
CA GLY A 382 32.16 2.46 -8.15
C GLY A 382 32.79 1.11 -8.53
N LEU A 383 33.71 1.08 -9.51
CA LEU A 383 34.50 -0.11 -9.83
C LEU A 383 35.46 -0.54 -8.71
N ALA A 384 35.91 0.43 -7.91
CA ALA A 384 36.80 0.20 -6.78
C ALA A 384 36.04 -0.12 -5.47
N ASP A 385 34.70 -0.16 -5.50
CA ASP A 385 33.88 -0.40 -4.32
C ASP A 385 34.09 -1.82 -3.75
N ASP A 386 33.90 -1.95 -2.44
CA ASP A 386 33.96 -3.22 -1.73
C ASP A 386 32.69 -4.05 -1.95
N ALA A 387 31.55 -3.38 -2.15
CA ALA A 387 30.26 -4.01 -2.36
C ALA A 387 30.14 -4.55 -3.80
N PRO A 388 29.96 -5.86 -3.99
CA PRO A 388 29.96 -6.47 -5.31
C PRO A 388 28.84 -5.95 -6.24
N LEU A 389 27.68 -5.57 -5.71
CA LEU A 389 26.56 -5.04 -6.50
C LEU A 389 26.79 -3.59 -6.96
N VAL A 390 27.59 -2.80 -6.23
CA VAL A 390 27.99 -1.45 -6.66
C VAL A 390 28.93 -1.54 -7.86
N VAL A 391 29.87 -2.50 -7.84
CA VAL A 391 30.74 -2.81 -8.98
C VAL A 391 29.92 -3.20 -10.22
N ASP A 392 28.88 -4.03 -10.04
CA ASP A 392 27.99 -4.42 -11.14
C ASP A 392 27.27 -3.21 -11.75
N ALA A 393 26.78 -2.30 -10.91
CA ALA A 393 26.12 -1.07 -11.35
C ALA A 393 27.09 -0.15 -12.13
N ALA A 394 28.34 -0.01 -11.65
CA ALA A 394 29.37 0.76 -12.34
C ALA A 394 29.73 0.16 -13.71
N LEU A 395 29.94 -1.17 -13.78
CA LEU A 395 30.21 -1.88 -15.05
C LEU A 395 29.06 -1.71 -16.05
N GLN A 396 27.82 -1.75 -15.58
CA GLN A 396 26.65 -1.52 -16.41
C GLN A 396 26.60 -0.07 -16.92
N ALA A 397 26.84 0.92 -16.06
CA ALA A 397 26.80 2.34 -16.43
C ALA A 397 27.88 2.72 -17.47
N LEU A 398 29.04 2.06 -17.40
CA LEU A 398 30.18 2.25 -18.31
C LEU A 398 29.94 1.75 -19.75
N ALA A 399 28.78 1.17 -20.06
CA ALA A 399 28.46 0.71 -21.42
C ALA A 399 28.66 1.81 -22.47
N GLY A 400 29.52 1.54 -23.46
CA GLY A 400 29.82 2.44 -24.56
C GLY A 400 30.79 3.59 -24.22
N ILE A 401 31.31 3.65 -23.00
CA ILE A 401 32.31 4.66 -22.60
C ILE A 401 33.72 4.11 -22.85
N LYS A 402 34.50 4.85 -23.65
CA LYS A 402 35.91 4.52 -23.95
C LYS A 402 36.86 5.47 -23.25
N ASP A 403 37.71 4.92 -22.37
CA ASP A 403 38.76 5.66 -21.68
C ASP A 403 40.00 4.75 -21.47
N PRO A 404 41.23 5.25 -21.69
CA PRO A 404 42.45 4.46 -21.55
C PRO A 404 42.68 3.82 -20.18
N ARG A 405 42.07 4.33 -19.11
CA ARG A 405 42.18 3.80 -17.74
C ARG A 405 41.38 2.50 -17.54
N LEU A 406 40.28 2.33 -18.27
CA LEU A 406 39.30 1.27 -18.03
C LEU A 406 39.81 -0.16 -18.28
N PRO A 407 40.60 -0.47 -19.33
CA PRO A 407 41.08 -1.83 -19.56
C PRO A 407 41.88 -2.43 -18.40
N VAL A 408 42.73 -1.62 -17.76
CA VAL A 408 43.53 -2.04 -16.60
C VAL A 408 42.64 -2.34 -15.39
N LEU A 409 41.63 -1.49 -15.15
CA LEU A 409 40.66 -1.69 -14.06
C LEU A 409 39.79 -2.93 -14.29
N TYR A 410 39.32 -3.16 -15.52
CA TYR A 410 38.57 -4.37 -15.87
C TYR A 410 39.38 -5.64 -15.66
N ALA A 411 40.68 -5.63 -16.00
CA ALA A 411 41.57 -6.76 -15.73
C ALA A 411 41.73 -7.02 -14.23
N GLN A 412 41.86 -5.98 -13.40
CA GLN A 412 41.93 -6.12 -11.94
C GLN A 412 40.63 -6.71 -11.35
N ILE A 413 39.48 -6.29 -11.85
CA ILE A 413 38.16 -6.84 -11.44
C ILE A 413 38.05 -8.31 -11.86
N ALA A 414 38.50 -8.66 -13.07
CA ALA A 414 38.50 -10.04 -13.54
C ALA A 414 39.35 -10.96 -12.63
N GLU A 415 40.46 -10.45 -12.10
CA GLU A 415 41.29 -11.17 -11.13
C GLU A 415 40.64 -11.22 -9.73
N LYS A 416 40.08 -10.10 -9.24
CA LYS A 416 39.41 -10.00 -7.93
C LYS A 416 38.24 -10.97 -7.78
N PHE A 417 37.47 -11.19 -8.85
CA PHE A 417 36.26 -12.02 -8.85
C PHE A 417 36.40 -13.30 -9.69
N ALA A 418 37.62 -13.81 -9.84
CA ALA A 418 37.88 -15.02 -10.61
C ALA A 418 37.12 -16.23 -10.04
N GLY A 419 36.31 -16.90 -10.87
CA GLY A 419 35.58 -18.11 -10.50
C GLY A 419 34.16 -17.90 -9.96
N GLU A 420 33.71 -16.65 -9.78
CA GLU A 420 32.31 -16.36 -9.46
C GLU A 420 31.37 -16.68 -10.63
N LYS A 421 30.06 -16.66 -10.42
CA LYS A 421 29.03 -16.75 -11.46
C LYS A 421 28.00 -15.66 -11.22
N GLY A 422 27.50 -15.02 -12.28
CA GLY A 422 26.45 -14.00 -12.16
C GLY A 422 26.56 -12.84 -13.14
N LYS A 423 25.75 -11.81 -12.92
CA LYS A 423 25.63 -10.62 -13.80
C LYS A 423 26.96 -9.87 -13.98
N ARG A 424 27.82 -9.83 -12.94
CA ARG A 424 29.15 -9.20 -13.02
C ARG A 424 29.99 -9.70 -14.18
N ILE A 425 30.05 -11.02 -14.38
CA ILE A 425 30.87 -11.63 -15.44
C ILE A 425 30.33 -11.28 -16.80
N TYR A 426 29.00 -11.23 -16.93
CA TYR A 426 28.35 -10.80 -18.15
C TYR A 426 28.73 -9.35 -18.50
N TYR A 427 28.51 -8.40 -17.57
CA TYR A 427 28.85 -7.00 -17.80
C TYR A 427 30.36 -6.79 -18.05
N LEU A 428 31.21 -7.45 -17.27
CA LEU A 428 32.66 -7.38 -17.45
C LEU A 428 33.11 -7.93 -18.81
N ALA A 429 32.51 -9.02 -19.28
CA ALA A 429 32.79 -9.58 -20.59
C ALA A 429 32.38 -8.62 -21.71
N GLU A 430 31.20 -8.00 -21.61
CA GLU A 430 30.78 -6.96 -22.57
C GLU A 430 31.75 -5.76 -22.56
N ARG A 431 32.12 -5.27 -21.37
CA ARG A 431 33.06 -4.15 -21.23
C ARG A 431 34.46 -4.46 -21.77
N LEU A 432 34.98 -5.67 -21.57
CA LEU A 432 36.26 -6.10 -22.16
C LEU A 432 36.19 -6.25 -23.68
N ALA A 433 35.06 -6.75 -24.20
CA ALA A 433 34.85 -6.94 -25.63
C ALA A 433 34.86 -5.61 -26.41
N GLU A 434 34.43 -4.50 -25.79
CA GLU A 434 34.52 -3.15 -26.37
C GLU A 434 35.95 -2.69 -26.69
N TYR A 435 36.95 -3.36 -26.09
CA TYR A 435 38.39 -3.16 -26.32
C TYR A 435 39.06 -4.33 -27.07
N GLY A 436 38.28 -5.31 -27.54
CA GLY A 436 38.82 -6.53 -28.16
C GLY A 436 39.54 -7.46 -27.18
N LEU A 437 39.25 -7.37 -25.88
CA LEU A 437 39.84 -8.18 -24.82
C LEU A 437 38.86 -9.26 -24.34
N THR A 438 39.39 -10.32 -23.70
CA THR A 438 38.59 -11.39 -23.10
C THR A 438 39.00 -11.63 -21.65
N HIS A 439 38.05 -12.02 -20.79
CA HIS A 439 38.32 -12.31 -19.36
C HIS A 439 39.07 -13.64 -19.11
N LYS A 440 39.31 -14.45 -20.15
CA LYS A 440 40.15 -15.66 -20.07
C LYS A 440 41.58 -15.29 -20.42
N LYS A 441 42.54 -15.56 -19.52
CA LYS A 441 43.97 -15.59 -19.86
C LYS A 441 44.17 -16.63 -20.97
N ASN A 442 44.82 -16.24 -22.07
CA ASN A 442 45.47 -17.20 -22.97
C ASN A 442 46.62 -17.88 -22.24
#